data_AF-A0A140NN55-F1
#
_entry.id   AF-A0A140NN55-F1
#
_cell.length_a   1.000
_cell.length_b   1.000
_cell.length_c   1.000
_cell.angle_alpha   90.00
_cell.angle_beta   90.00
_cell.angle_gamma   90.00
#
_symmetry.space_group_name_H-M   'P 1'
#
loop_
_entity.id
_entity.type
_entity.pdbx_description
1 polymer ?
#
loop_
_entity_poly.entity_id
_entity_poly.type
_entity_poly.pdbx_seq_one_letter_code
_entity_poly.pdbx_strand_id
1 'polypeptide(L)'
;MLNVDEFENFVKIMKGSSTSVVKGHCIIKFECPLDNIEYFETLLNKYGVTSISEKRQDEFVISTEFSDESILFLSMDKLFYKSCSIGSVPEFFYVLKGNQSSLEESKETLSISLFLKWKSIVSKVSNHSINDKCILYMPNDDGGKELVVTINESLDFVKK
;
A
#
# COMPACT_ATOMS: atom_id res chain seq x y z
N MET A 1 -15.56 8.43 7.57
CA MET A 1 -15.23 7.13 8.20
C MET A 1 -15.61 6.05 7.20
N LEU A 2 -14.66 5.17 6.84
CA LEU A 2 -14.92 4.08 5.88
C LEU A 2 -15.89 3.07 6.49
N ASN A 3 -16.86 2.60 5.71
CA ASN A 3 -17.81 1.58 6.14
C ASN A 3 -17.22 0.21 5.78
N VAL A 4 -17.00 -0.64 6.79
CA VAL A 4 -16.39 -1.97 6.63
C VAL A 4 -17.20 -2.84 5.68
N ASP A 5 -18.52 -2.91 5.84
CA ASP A 5 -19.39 -3.75 5.01
C ASP A 5 -19.35 -3.33 3.54
N GLU A 6 -19.25 -2.02 3.30
CA GLU A 6 -19.16 -1.47 1.95
C GLU A 6 -17.79 -1.75 1.33
N PHE A 7 -16.71 -1.65 2.11
CA PHE A 7 -15.37 -1.99 1.66
C PHE A 7 -15.24 -3.50 1.39
N GLU A 8 -15.83 -4.35 2.23
CA GLU A 8 -15.95 -5.78 1.99
C GLU A 8 -16.67 -6.08 0.66
N ASN A 9 -17.77 -5.37 0.38
CA ASN A 9 -18.49 -5.52 -0.88
C ASN A 9 -17.62 -5.11 -2.08
N PHE A 10 -16.91 -4.00 -1.98
CA PHE A 10 -15.94 -3.57 -3.00
C PHE A 10 -14.85 -4.62 -3.24
N VAL A 11 -14.25 -5.16 -2.17
CA VAL A 11 -13.23 -6.20 -2.27
C VAL A 11 -13.79 -7.44 -2.95
N LYS A 12 -15.00 -7.88 -2.60
CA LYS A 12 -15.67 -9.02 -3.26
C LYS A 12 -15.85 -8.81 -4.75
N ILE A 13 -16.31 -7.62 -5.16
CA ILE A 13 -16.44 -7.26 -6.59
C ILE A 13 -15.07 -7.32 -7.27
N MET A 14 -14.06 -6.66 -6.70
CA MET A 14 -12.71 -6.58 -7.27
C MET A 14 -12.01 -7.94 -7.36
N LYS A 15 -12.31 -8.89 -6.47
CA LYS A 15 -11.74 -10.26 -6.54
C LYS A 15 -12.18 -11.03 -7.79
N GLY A 16 -13.31 -10.69 -8.38
CA GLY A 16 -13.76 -11.22 -9.68
C GLY A 16 -13.16 -10.49 -10.90
N SER A 17 -12.11 -9.69 -10.69
CA SER A 17 -11.49 -8.89 -11.73
C SER A 17 -10.00 -9.22 -11.93
N SER A 18 -9.47 -8.79 -13.07
CA SER A 18 -8.04 -8.74 -13.36
C SER A 18 -7.66 -7.30 -13.69
N THR A 19 -6.45 -6.90 -13.31
CA THR A 19 -5.96 -5.53 -13.54
C THR A 19 -4.71 -5.52 -14.40
N SER A 20 -4.61 -4.52 -15.27
CA SER A 20 -3.40 -4.27 -16.06
C SER A 20 -3.17 -2.77 -16.19
N VAL A 21 -1.92 -2.35 -16.32
CA VAL A 21 -1.55 -0.93 -16.44
C VAL A 21 -0.98 -0.67 -17.83
N VAL A 22 -1.55 0.29 -18.55
CA VAL A 22 -1.15 0.66 -19.91
C VAL A 22 -1.13 2.18 -20.02
N LYS A 23 0.05 2.76 -20.32
CA LYS A 23 0.24 4.18 -20.65
C LYS A 23 -0.46 5.17 -19.67
N GLY A 24 -0.32 4.97 -18.36
CA GLY A 24 -0.93 5.87 -17.35
C GLY A 24 -2.40 5.59 -17.04
N HIS A 25 -2.95 4.50 -17.59
CA HIS A 25 -4.28 4.00 -17.25
C HIS A 25 -4.18 2.63 -16.60
N CYS A 26 -5.07 2.37 -15.66
CA CYS A 26 -5.33 1.03 -15.12
C CYS A 26 -6.62 0.51 -15.74
N ILE A 27 -6.56 -0.67 -16.34
CA ILE A 27 -7.70 -1.38 -16.91
C ILE A 27 -8.10 -2.45 -15.91
N ILE A 28 -9.35 -2.39 -15.44
CA ILE A 28 -9.99 -3.39 -14.56
C ILE A 28 -10.97 -4.18 -15.43
N LYS A 29 -10.72 -5.48 -15.61
CA LYS A 29 -11.56 -6.39 -16.39
C LYS A 29 -12.22 -7.41 -15.49
N PHE A 30 -13.53 -7.54 -15.59
CA PHE A 30 -14.31 -8.51 -14.83
C PHE A 30 -14.55 -9.78 -15.66
N GLU A 31 -14.46 -10.93 -15.01
CA GLU A 31 -14.76 -12.21 -15.66
C GLU A 31 -16.25 -12.32 -16.03
N CYS A 32 -17.11 -11.73 -15.18
CA CYS A 32 -18.55 -11.64 -15.37
C CYS A 32 -18.98 -10.16 -15.41
N PRO A 33 -19.91 -9.76 -16.30
CA PRO A 33 -20.45 -8.41 -16.32
C PRO A 33 -21.04 -8.01 -14.96
N LEU A 34 -20.79 -6.78 -14.52
CA LEU A 34 -21.35 -6.22 -13.31
C LEU A 34 -22.83 -5.87 -13.49
N ASP A 35 -23.64 -6.27 -12.52
CA ASP A 35 -25.08 -5.96 -12.49
C ASP A 35 -25.36 -4.46 -12.36
N ASN A 36 -24.51 -3.74 -11.61
CA ASN A 36 -24.68 -2.31 -11.33
C ASN A 36 -23.37 -1.53 -11.46
N ILE A 37 -23.12 -1.05 -12.69
CA ILE A 37 -21.92 -0.27 -13.04
C ILE A 37 -21.88 1.10 -12.36
N GLU A 38 -23.03 1.72 -12.06
CA GLU A 38 -23.13 3.03 -11.41
C GLU A 38 -22.72 2.95 -9.93
N TYR A 39 -23.16 1.88 -9.26
CA TYR A 39 -22.75 1.60 -7.89
C TYR A 39 -21.24 1.36 -7.82
N PHE A 40 -20.68 0.56 -8.73
CA PHE A 40 -19.25 0.30 -8.73
C PHE A 40 -18.41 1.55 -9.06
N GLU A 41 -18.84 2.38 -10.00
CA GLU A 41 -18.22 3.70 -10.23
C GLU A 41 -18.23 4.56 -8.95
N THR A 42 -19.36 4.58 -8.23
CA THR A 42 -19.45 5.32 -6.96
C THR A 42 -18.41 4.84 -5.94
N LEU A 43 -18.20 3.52 -5.85
CA LEU A 43 -17.16 2.93 -4.99
C LEU A 43 -15.75 3.30 -5.44
N LEU A 44 -15.45 3.22 -6.75
CA LEU A 44 -14.16 3.61 -7.30
C LEU A 44 -13.82 5.07 -6.97
N ASN A 45 -14.77 5.98 -7.22
CA ASN A 45 -14.61 7.40 -6.93
C ASN A 45 -14.44 7.64 -5.43
N LYS A 46 -15.23 6.94 -4.60
CA LYS A 46 -15.12 7.02 -3.13
C LYS A 46 -13.75 6.59 -2.60
N TYR A 47 -13.12 5.60 -3.23
CA TYR A 47 -11.81 5.09 -2.83
C TYR A 47 -10.63 5.78 -3.52
N GLY A 48 -10.90 6.84 -4.29
CA GLY A 48 -9.90 7.79 -4.76
C GLY A 48 -9.57 7.71 -6.24
N VAL A 49 -10.37 7.01 -7.06
CA VAL A 49 -10.31 7.20 -8.51
C VAL A 49 -10.77 8.61 -8.85
N THR A 50 -9.96 9.33 -9.62
CA THR A 50 -10.21 10.73 -9.99
C THR A 50 -10.85 10.87 -11.37
N SER A 51 -10.61 9.91 -12.26
CA SER A 51 -11.17 9.91 -13.62
C SER A 51 -11.34 8.50 -14.16
N ILE A 52 -12.48 8.28 -14.83
CA ILE A 52 -12.82 7.04 -15.55
C ILE A 52 -12.94 7.40 -17.03
N SER A 53 -12.08 6.85 -17.87
CA SER A 53 -12.04 7.12 -19.31
C SER A 53 -13.00 6.23 -20.08
N GLU A 54 -13.17 4.98 -19.66
CA GLU A 54 -14.13 4.04 -20.23
C GLU A 54 -14.85 3.27 -19.13
N LYS A 55 -16.14 3.04 -19.35
CA LYS A 55 -17.03 2.33 -18.43
C LYS A 55 -17.93 1.39 -19.23
N ARG A 56 -17.77 0.10 -18.99
CA ARG A 56 -18.57 -1.01 -19.55
C ARG A 56 -18.93 -1.97 -18.41
N GLN A 57 -19.85 -2.89 -18.65
CA GLN A 57 -20.25 -3.85 -17.60
C GLN A 57 -19.11 -4.80 -17.20
N ASP A 58 -18.22 -5.11 -18.14
CA ASP A 58 -17.10 -6.03 -17.98
C ASP A 58 -15.74 -5.33 -17.88
N GLU A 59 -15.68 -4.01 -18.04
CA GLU A 59 -14.40 -3.28 -18.13
C GLU A 59 -14.52 -1.83 -17.65
N PHE A 60 -13.53 -1.41 -16.86
CA PHE A 60 -13.31 -0.02 -16.47
C PHE A 60 -11.89 0.40 -16.83
N VAL A 61 -11.74 1.57 -17.45
CA VAL A 61 -10.44 2.20 -17.70
C VAL A 61 -10.34 3.43 -16.83
N ILE A 62 -9.46 3.40 -15.84
CA ILE A 62 -9.28 4.45 -14.83
C ILE A 62 -7.90 5.08 -14.92
N SER A 63 -7.75 6.32 -14.46
CA SER A 63 -6.42 6.95 -14.31
C SER A 63 -5.59 6.22 -13.25
N THR A 64 -4.26 6.20 -13.44
CA THR A 64 -3.31 5.78 -12.40
C THR A 64 -3.03 6.86 -11.36
N GLU A 65 -3.55 8.06 -11.55
CA GLU A 65 -3.43 9.19 -10.62
C GLU A 65 -4.65 9.19 -9.69
N PHE A 66 -4.47 8.61 -8.50
CA PHE A 66 -5.49 8.61 -7.46
C PHE A 66 -5.41 9.86 -6.58
N SER A 67 -6.48 10.14 -5.84
CA SER A 67 -6.50 11.21 -4.85
C SER A 67 -5.49 10.93 -3.71
N ASP A 68 -5.06 11.98 -3.01
CA ASP A 68 -4.08 11.87 -1.92
C ASP A 68 -4.56 10.99 -0.75
N GLU A 69 -5.89 10.95 -0.57
CA GLU A 69 -6.62 10.15 0.43
C GLU A 69 -7.05 8.78 -0.11
N SER A 70 -6.58 8.39 -1.29
CA SER A 70 -6.92 7.12 -1.89
C SER A 70 -6.41 5.96 -1.05
N ILE A 71 -7.26 4.93 -0.96
CA ILE A 71 -6.90 3.63 -0.40
C ILE A 71 -6.53 2.62 -1.51
N LEU A 72 -6.51 3.06 -2.77
CA LEU A 72 -6.15 2.23 -3.92
C LEU A 72 -4.66 2.39 -4.24
N PHE A 73 -3.99 1.28 -4.46
CA PHE A 73 -2.58 1.23 -4.79
C PHE A 73 -2.39 0.38 -6.04
N LEU A 74 -1.63 0.88 -7.01
CA LEU A 74 -1.36 0.12 -8.24
C LEU A 74 -0.53 -1.14 -7.99
N SER A 75 0.29 -1.14 -6.94
CA SER A 75 1.21 -2.23 -6.62
C SER A 75 1.60 -2.18 -5.14
N MET A 76 2.15 -3.29 -4.64
CA MET A 76 2.66 -3.33 -3.27
C MET A 76 3.79 -2.33 -3.02
N ASP A 77 4.63 -2.04 -4.03
CA ASP A 77 5.67 -1.02 -3.89
C ASP A 77 5.07 0.34 -3.55
N LYS A 78 3.96 0.71 -4.20
CA LYS A 78 3.25 1.96 -3.90
C LYS A 78 2.64 1.97 -2.49
N LEU A 79 2.08 0.85 -2.05
CA LEU A 79 1.61 0.70 -0.67
C LEU A 79 2.78 0.85 0.33
N PHE A 80 3.91 0.21 0.05
CA PHE A 80 5.11 0.28 0.88
C PHE A 80 5.63 1.72 1.02
N TYR A 81 5.78 2.46 -0.08
CA TYR A 81 6.22 3.85 -0.03
C TYR A 81 5.27 4.74 0.79
N LYS A 82 3.95 4.61 0.61
CA LYS A 82 2.97 5.32 1.44
C LYS A 82 3.12 4.92 2.91
N SER A 83 3.32 3.63 3.18
CA SER A 83 3.47 3.09 4.54
C SER A 83 4.74 3.61 5.23
N CYS A 84 5.86 3.70 4.52
CA CYS A 84 7.09 4.36 5.01
C CYS A 84 6.85 5.83 5.34
N SER A 85 6.11 6.55 4.49
CA SER A 85 5.81 7.97 4.69
C SER A 85 4.95 8.22 5.92
N ILE A 86 3.99 7.33 6.24
CA ILE A 86 3.09 7.50 7.39
C ILE A 86 3.57 6.73 8.65
N GLY A 87 4.58 5.87 8.50
CA GLY A 87 5.14 5.06 9.60
C GLY A 87 4.32 3.82 9.97
N SER A 88 3.28 3.48 9.21
CA SER A 88 2.41 2.32 9.42
C SER A 88 1.81 1.82 8.10
N VAL A 89 1.32 0.59 8.07
CA VAL A 89 0.48 0.12 6.95
C VAL A 89 -0.92 0.73 7.13
N PRO A 90 -1.54 1.30 6.08
CA PRO A 90 -2.91 1.77 6.14
C PRO A 90 -3.89 0.69 6.63
N GLU A 91 -4.87 1.06 7.44
CA GLU A 91 -5.91 0.15 7.94
C GLU A 91 -6.78 -0.40 6.81
N PHE A 92 -7.15 0.48 5.86
CA PHE A 92 -7.88 0.13 4.66
C PHE A 92 -7.01 0.36 3.44
N PHE A 93 -6.81 -0.67 2.63
CA PHE A 93 -6.16 -0.56 1.32
C PHE A 93 -6.62 -1.64 0.36
N TYR A 94 -6.51 -1.35 -0.94
CA TYR A 94 -6.62 -2.33 -2.01
C TYR A 94 -5.46 -2.16 -3.00
N VAL A 95 -4.69 -3.22 -3.21
CA VAL A 95 -3.63 -3.30 -4.21
C VAL A 95 -4.18 -3.94 -5.47
N LEU A 96 -4.27 -3.15 -6.54
CA LEU A 96 -4.83 -3.55 -7.84
C LEU A 96 -4.00 -4.69 -8.46
N LYS A 97 -2.67 -4.52 -8.56
CA LYS A 97 -1.80 -5.58 -9.07
C LYS A 97 -1.67 -6.70 -8.03
N GLY A 98 -2.35 -7.81 -8.28
CA GLY A 98 -2.38 -8.98 -7.39
C GLY A 98 -3.66 -9.10 -6.57
N ASN A 99 -4.61 -8.16 -6.71
CA ASN A 99 -5.92 -8.17 -6.05
C ASN A 99 -5.83 -8.42 -4.54
N GLN A 100 -4.99 -7.67 -3.83
CA GLN A 100 -4.81 -7.83 -2.39
C GLN A 100 -5.54 -6.74 -1.62
N SER A 101 -6.20 -7.08 -0.52
CA SER A 101 -6.88 -6.11 0.33
C SER A 101 -6.37 -6.18 1.76
N SER A 102 -6.66 -5.15 2.55
CA SER A 102 -6.39 -5.15 4.00
C SER A 102 -7.25 -6.13 4.79
N LEU A 103 -8.29 -6.71 4.18
CA LEU A 103 -9.16 -7.72 4.80
C LEU A 103 -8.53 -9.11 4.85
N GLU A 104 -7.42 -9.30 4.14
CA GLU A 104 -6.73 -10.57 4.01
C GLU A 104 -5.37 -10.51 4.70
N GLU A 105 -5.00 -11.61 5.34
CA GLU A 105 -3.63 -11.78 5.82
C GLU A 105 -2.70 -12.04 4.63
N SER A 106 -1.70 -11.17 4.46
CA SER A 106 -0.64 -11.36 3.49
C SER A 106 0.71 -11.34 4.22
N LYS A 107 1.57 -12.31 3.90
CA LYS A 107 2.95 -12.32 4.40
C LYS A 107 3.68 -11.02 4.06
N GLU A 108 3.40 -10.48 2.87
CA GLU A 108 4.03 -9.27 2.37
C GLU A 108 3.63 -8.04 3.20
N THR A 109 2.34 -7.87 3.53
CA THR A 109 1.85 -6.74 4.34
C THR A 109 2.28 -6.87 5.79
N LEU A 110 2.35 -8.10 6.31
CA LEU A 110 2.93 -8.39 7.62
C LEU A 110 4.42 -7.99 7.67
N SER A 111 5.22 -8.37 6.66
CA SER A 111 6.63 -7.99 6.58
C SER A 111 6.82 -6.48 6.56
N ILE A 112 5.99 -5.74 5.81
CA ILE A 112 6.01 -4.26 5.83
C ILE A 112 5.72 -3.74 7.24
N SER A 113 4.68 -4.24 7.90
CA SER A 113 4.32 -3.83 9.26
C SER A 113 5.46 -4.09 10.27
N LEU A 114 6.10 -5.25 10.19
CA LEU A 114 7.24 -5.62 11.03
C LEU A 114 8.46 -4.74 10.76
N PHE A 115 8.76 -4.46 9.49
CA PHE A 115 9.84 -3.56 9.11
C PHE A 115 9.63 -2.16 9.69
N LEU A 116 8.42 -1.60 9.58
CA LEU A 116 8.11 -0.27 10.11
C LEU A 116 8.21 -0.23 11.65
N LYS A 117 7.77 -1.29 12.33
CA LYS A 117 7.95 -1.45 13.79
C LYS A 117 9.43 -1.51 14.16
N TRP A 118 10.22 -2.33 13.46
CA TRP A 118 11.66 -2.43 13.67
C TRP A 118 12.36 -1.08 13.45
N LYS A 119 12.06 -0.40 12.33
CA LYS A 119 12.58 0.94 12.01
C LYS A 119 12.27 1.93 13.13
N SER A 120 11.05 1.92 13.65
CA SER A 120 10.64 2.79 14.76
C SER A 120 11.42 2.49 16.04
N ILE A 121 11.61 1.20 16.38
CA ILE A 121 12.37 0.78 17.56
C ILE A 121 13.83 1.23 17.44
N VAL A 122 14.49 0.90 16.33
CA VAL A 122 15.90 1.27 16.09
C VAL A 122 16.08 2.79 16.15
N SER A 123 15.19 3.54 15.52
CA SER A 123 15.23 5.02 15.55
C SER A 123 15.11 5.58 16.97
N LYS A 124 14.26 4.97 17.82
CA LYS A 124 14.06 5.42 19.21
C LYS A 124 15.25 5.13 20.12
N VAL A 125 15.97 4.04 19.90
CA VAL A 125 17.14 3.67 20.71
C VAL A 125 18.45 4.26 20.20
N SER A 126 18.42 4.92 19.04
CA SER A 126 19.59 5.54 18.44
C SER A 126 19.85 6.93 19.01
N ASN A 127 21.13 7.26 19.17
CA ASN A 127 21.57 8.60 19.55
C ASN A 127 21.29 9.60 18.43
N HIS A 128 21.46 9.15 17.18
CA HIS A 128 21.14 9.92 15.99
C HIS A 128 20.34 9.07 14.99
N SER A 129 19.33 9.66 14.38
CA SER A 129 18.61 9.10 13.23
C SER A 129 18.63 10.11 12.10
N ILE A 130 19.19 9.71 10.96
CA ILE A 130 19.33 10.54 9.76
C ILE A 130 18.85 9.71 8.59
N ASN A 131 17.64 10.00 8.10
CA ASN A 131 17.01 9.35 6.94
C ASN A 131 17.08 7.80 7.00
N ASP A 132 18.07 7.24 6.31
CA ASP A 132 18.34 5.81 6.13
C ASP A 132 19.34 5.24 7.14
N LYS A 133 19.76 6.02 8.15
CA LYS A 133 20.79 5.61 9.10
C LYS A 133 20.41 5.91 10.54
N CYS A 134 20.79 4.98 11.40
CA CYS A 134 20.64 5.06 12.84
C CYS A 134 22.01 4.80 13.47
N ILE A 135 22.47 5.73 14.31
CA ILE A 135 23.77 5.65 14.99
C ILE A 135 23.50 5.43 16.47
N LEU A 136 23.98 4.30 16.98
CA LEU A 136 23.98 3.97 18.40
C LEU A 136 25.39 4.13 18.95
N TYR A 137 25.53 4.86 20.04
CA TYR A 137 26.78 4.99 20.76
C TYR A 137 26.79 4.01 21.95
N MET A 138 27.79 3.13 21.96
CA MET A 138 28.00 2.14 23.00
C MET A 138 29.23 2.54 23.83
N PRO A 139 29.08 3.04 25.07
CA PRO A 139 30.22 3.39 25.90
C PRO A 139 31.05 2.15 26.26
N ASN A 140 32.36 2.32 26.33
CA ASN A 140 33.32 1.33 26.83
C ASN A 140 34.45 2.06 27.59
N ASP A 141 35.40 1.29 28.14
CA ASP A 141 36.51 1.83 28.93
C ASP A 141 37.44 2.77 28.14
N ASP A 142 37.36 2.75 26.80
CA ASP A 142 38.15 3.57 25.88
C ASP A 142 37.39 4.80 25.33
N GLY A 143 36.23 5.16 25.90
CA GLY A 143 35.45 6.30 25.44
C GLY A 143 34.44 6.00 24.32
N GLY A 144 34.07 4.73 24.15
CA GLY A 144 32.92 4.24 23.38
C GLY A 144 33.16 3.85 21.92
N LYS A 145 32.16 3.20 21.32
CA LYS A 145 32.11 2.82 19.90
C LYS A 145 30.75 3.17 19.29
N GLU A 146 30.77 3.50 18.01
CA GLU A 146 29.55 3.73 17.24
C GLU A 146 29.14 2.47 16.47
N LEU A 147 27.87 2.12 16.58
CA LEU A 147 27.20 1.13 15.74
C LEU A 147 26.31 1.88 14.74
N VAL A 148 26.61 1.73 13.45
CA VAL A 148 25.83 2.32 12.37
C VAL A 148 24.89 1.27 11.78
N VAL A 149 23.59 1.46 11.95
CA VAL A 149 22.54 0.63 11.34
C VAL A 149 22.01 1.35 10.11
N THR A 150 22.14 0.71 8.94
CA THR A 150 21.55 1.21 7.69
C THR A 150 20.16 0.61 7.50
N ILE A 151 19.17 1.45 7.28
CA ILE A 151 17.76 1.12 7.04
C ILE A 151 17.50 1.25 5.55
N ASN A 152 17.45 0.12 4.85
CA ASN A 152 17.20 0.11 3.41
C ASN A 152 15.68 0.09 3.14
N GLU A 153 15.16 1.18 2.57
CA GLU A 153 13.75 1.33 2.20
C GLU A 153 13.46 0.79 0.79
N SER A 154 13.76 -0.49 0.56
CA SER A 154 13.31 -1.20 -0.63
C SER A 154 12.53 -2.44 -0.24
N LEU A 155 11.39 -2.63 -0.88
CA LEU A 155 10.50 -3.75 -0.61
C LEU A 155 11.18 -5.10 -0.87
N ASP A 156 12.17 -5.17 -1.77
CA ASP A 156 12.94 -6.38 -2.05
C ASP A 156 13.74 -6.89 -0.83
N PHE A 157 14.12 -6.00 0.09
CA PHE A 157 14.80 -6.37 1.34
C PHE A 157 13.83 -6.72 2.48
N VAL A 158 12.58 -6.27 2.37
CA VAL A 158 11.52 -6.49 3.37
C VAL A 158 10.80 -7.81 3.13
N LYS A 159 10.73 -8.27 1.87
CA LYS A 159 10.04 -9.49 1.44
C LYS A 159 10.72 -10.82 1.80
N LYS A 160 11.95 -10.79 2.29
CA LYS A 160 12.74 -11.99 2.61
C LYS A 160 12.37 -12.54 3.98
#